data_AF-A0A7S3HFR7-F1
#
_entry.id   AF-A0A7S3HFR7-F1
#
_cell.length_a   1.000
_cell.length_b   1.000
_cell.length_c   1.000
_cell.angle_alpha   90.00
_cell.angle_beta   90.00
_cell.angle_gamma   90.00
#
_symmetry.space_group_name_H-M   'P 1'
#
loop_
_entity.id
_entity.type
_entity.pdbx_description
1 polymer ?
#
loop_
_entity_poly.entity_id
_entity_poly.type
_entity_poly.pdbx_seq_one_letter_code
_entity_poly.pdbx_strand_id
1 'polypeptide(L)'
;KRLLYICQQEKVNLQSGALDKLIQLSGGDMRCAVTMLQTAVTFYDEINEDALVEVACAVPDKQIQMLMQRAKEAKSTDEVSRAVKDFLLDGYSGQQALSRMVDFVA
;
A
#
# COMPACT_ATOMS: atom_id res chain seq x y z
N LYS A 1 -5.29 -13.46 -14.84
CA LYS A 1 -5.07 -13.85 -16.26
C LYS A 1 -4.97 -12.64 -17.21
N ARG A 2 -5.87 -11.64 -17.16
CA ARG A 2 -5.81 -10.50 -18.10
C ARG A 2 -4.69 -9.49 -17.83
N LEU A 3 -4.36 -9.23 -16.55
CA LEU A 3 -3.20 -8.40 -16.18
C LEU A 3 -1.88 -8.98 -16.68
N LEU A 4 -1.66 -10.28 -16.49
CA LEU A 4 -0.49 -10.99 -17.03
C LEU A 4 -0.35 -10.82 -18.55
N TYR A 5 -1.46 -10.92 -19.28
CA TYR A 5 -1.46 -10.69 -20.72
C TYR A 5 -1.01 -9.26 -21.07
N ILE A 6 -1.53 -8.24 -20.38
CA ILE A 6 -1.12 -6.84 -20.57
C ILE A 6 0.39 -6.67 -20.31
N CYS A 7 0.88 -7.19 -19.19
CA CYS A 7 2.29 -7.10 -18.83
C CYS A 7 3.20 -7.74 -19.88
N GLN A 8 2.79 -8.88 -20.46
CA GLN A 8 3.52 -9.53 -21.55
C GLN A 8 3.53 -8.71 -22.84
N GLN A 9 2.41 -8.09 -23.20
CA GLN A 9 2.32 -7.25 -24.40
C GLN A 9 3.11 -5.95 -24.26
N GLU A 10 3.08 -5.34 -23.07
CA GLU A 10 3.80 -4.09 -22.75
C GLU A 10 5.26 -4.33 -22.33
N LYS A 11 5.72 -5.59 -22.28
CA LYS A 11 7.06 -6.00 -21.83
C LYS A 11 7.45 -5.45 -20.45
N VAL A 12 6.48 -5.45 -19.54
CA VAL A 12 6.68 -4.97 -18.17
C VAL A 12 7.47 -6.00 -17.36
N ASN A 13 8.53 -5.54 -16.69
CA ASN A 13 9.33 -6.36 -15.80
C ASN A 13 8.75 -6.35 -14.37
N LEU A 14 7.96 -7.37 -14.03
CA LEU A 14 7.37 -7.54 -12.69
C LEU A 14 8.19 -8.52 -11.86
N GLN A 15 8.50 -8.14 -10.62
CA GLN A 15 9.04 -9.06 -9.63
C GLN A 15 8.00 -10.05 -9.11
N SER A 16 8.49 -11.12 -8.48
CA SER A 16 7.65 -12.07 -7.76
C SER A 16 6.83 -11.33 -6.68
N GLY A 17 5.55 -11.66 -6.54
CA GLY A 17 4.63 -11.01 -5.59
C GLY A 17 4.01 -9.69 -6.06
N ALA A 18 4.65 -8.96 -6.98
CA ALA A 18 4.16 -7.66 -7.46
C ALA A 18 2.77 -7.74 -8.13
N LEU A 19 2.50 -8.80 -8.90
CA LEU A 19 1.19 -8.99 -9.52
C LEU A 19 0.07 -9.17 -8.49
N ASP A 20 0.32 -9.97 -7.45
CA ASP A 20 -0.67 -10.23 -6.41
C ASP A 20 -0.89 -8.98 -5.56
N LYS A 21 0.19 -8.24 -5.27
CA LYS A 21 0.11 -6.93 -4.62
C LYS A 21 -0.69 -5.91 -5.42
N LEU A 22 -0.49 -5.86 -6.74
CA LEU A 22 -1.28 -5.00 -7.64
C LEU A 22 -2.77 -5.31 -7.56
N ILE A 23 -3.14 -6.60 -7.58
CA ILE A 23 -4.54 -7.05 -7.48
C ILE A 23 -5.13 -6.68 -6.11
N GLN A 24 -4.35 -6.85 -5.04
CA GLN A 24 -4.75 -6.48 -3.68
C GLN A 24 -5.01 -4.96 -3.58
N LEU A 25 -4.06 -4.14 -4.05
CA LEU A 25 -4.15 -2.68 -3.99
C LEU A 25 -5.28 -2.13 -4.87
N SER A 26 -5.55 -2.76 -6.00
CA SER A 26 -6.63 -2.34 -6.89
C SER A 26 -8.03 -2.80 -6.45
N GLY A 27 -8.13 -3.69 -5.44
CA GLY A 27 -9.40 -4.28 -5.01
C GLY A 27 -10.11 -5.07 -6.12
N GLY A 28 -9.36 -5.57 -7.10
CA GLY A 28 -9.91 -6.24 -8.29
C GLY A 28 -10.47 -5.30 -9.37
N ASP A 29 -10.45 -3.97 -9.17
CA ASP A 29 -10.81 -3.02 -10.22
C ASP A 29 -9.71 -3.01 -11.30
N MET A 30 -10.08 -3.44 -12.50
CA MET A 30 -9.15 -3.57 -13.62
C MET A 30 -8.64 -2.21 -14.13
N ARG A 31 -9.47 -1.16 -14.08
CA ARG A 31 -9.05 0.19 -14.48
C ARG A 31 -8.03 0.74 -13.49
N CYS A 32 -8.28 0.56 -12.18
CA CYS A 32 -7.34 0.94 -11.14
C CYS A 32 -5.99 0.21 -11.30
N ALA A 33 -6.03 -1.12 -11.48
CA ALA A 33 -4.83 -1.94 -11.65
C ALA A 33 -3.99 -1.51 -12.86
N VAL A 34 -4.63 -1.27 -14.02
CA VAL A 34 -3.90 -0.87 -15.24
C VAL A 34 -3.30 0.53 -15.10
N THR A 35 -4.05 1.49 -14.55
CA THR A 35 -3.53 2.85 -14.30
C THR A 35 -2.33 2.82 -13.35
N MET A 36 -2.41 2.04 -12.26
CA MET A 36 -1.32 1.88 -11.31
C MET A 36 -0.09 1.24 -11.97
N LEU A 37 -0.29 0.18 -12.76
CA LEU A 37 0.78 -0.48 -13.52
C LEU A 37 1.47 0.49 -14.48
N GLN A 38 0.71 1.22 -15.30
CA GLN A 38 1.26 2.17 -16.27
C GLN A 38 2.00 3.33 -15.61
N THR A 39 1.49 3.78 -14.46
CA THR A 39 2.17 4.80 -13.65
C THR A 39 3.48 4.25 -13.11
N ALA A 40 3.49 3.02 -12.57
CA ALA A 40 4.71 2.38 -12.08
C ALA A 40 5.77 2.18 -13.18
N VAL A 41 5.39 1.73 -14.38
CA VAL A 41 6.31 1.62 -15.53
C VAL A 41 6.95 2.97 -15.90
N THR A 42 6.28 4.08 -15.64
CA THR A 42 6.82 5.42 -15.95
C THR A 42 7.94 5.83 -15.00
N PHE A 43 7.93 5.32 -13.76
CA PHE A 43 8.90 5.70 -12.71
C PHE A 43 9.93 4.61 -12.39
N TYR A 44 9.64 3.35 -12.73
CA TYR A 44 10.42 2.18 -12.35
C TYR A 44 10.70 1.26 -13.54
N ASP A 45 11.97 0.90 -13.76
CA ASP A 45 12.38 -0.08 -14.77
C ASP A 45 11.99 -1.52 -14.38
N GLU A 46 11.96 -1.81 -13.07
CA GLU A 46 11.54 -3.08 -12.49
C GLU A 46 10.51 -2.82 -11.40
N ILE A 47 9.33 -3.43 -11.52
CA ILE A 47 8.19 -3.16 -10.65
C ILE A 47 8.14 -4.22 -9.55
N ASN A 48 8.37 -3.77 -8.32
CA ASN A 48 8.27 -4.56 -7.10
C ASN A 48 7.07 -4.12 -6.24
N GLU A 49 6.86 -4.78 -5.11
CA GLU A 49 5.73 -4.47 -4.22
C GLU A 49 5.80 -3.05 -3.64
N ASP A 50 7.00 -2.57 -3.30
CA ASP A 50 7.21 -1.24 -2.71
C ASP A 50 6.87 -0.13 -3.73
N ALA A 51 7.29 -0.28 -4.98
CA ALA A 51 6.96 0.63 -6.07
C ALA A 51 5.43 0.72 -6.27
N LEU A 52 4.72 -0.41 -6.16
CA LEU A 52 3.26 -0.43 -6.26
C LEU A 52 2.58 0.26 -5.06
N VAL A 53 3.07 0.05 -3.84
CA VAL A 53 2.55 0.72 -2.64
C VAL A 53 2.72 2.24 -2.77
N GLU A 54 3.89 2.68 -3.26
CA GLU A 54 4.19 4.10 -3.45
C GLU A 54 3.27 4.72 -4.51
N VAL A 55 3.17 4.11 -5.69
CA VAL A 55 2.33 4.60 -6.79
C VAL A 55 0.83 4.58 -6.42
N ALA A 56 0.41 3.62 -5.60
CA ALA A 56 -0.95 3.56 -5.09
C ALA A 56 -1.27 4.62 -4.03
N CYS A 57 -0.27 5.38 -3.56
CA CYS A 57 -0.37 6.21 -2.36
C CYS A 57 -0.96 5.42 -1.17
N ALA A 58 -0.60 4.13 -1.09
CA ALA A 58 -1.08 3.24 -0.05
C ALA A 58 -0.24 3.42 1.21
N VAL A 59 -0.86 3.22 2.37
CA VAL A 59 -0.11 3.27 3.63
C VAL A 59 0.83 2.05 3.72
N PRO A 60 2.15 2.24 3.89
CA PRO A 60 3.07 1.12 4.03
C PRO A 60 2.82 0.32 5.32
N ASP A 61 2.99 -1.00 5.27
CA ASP A 61 2.76 -1.88 6.42
C ASP A 61 3.62 -1.51 7.63
N LYS A 62 4.84 -1.02 7.40
CA LYS A 62 5.75 -0.52 8.44
C LYS A 62 5.12 0.62 9.24
N GLN A 63 4.39 1.53 8.57
CA GLN A 63 3.75 2.67 9.24
C GLN A 63 2.57 2.23 10.10
N ILE A 64 1.80 1.24 9.64
CA ILE A 64 0.73 0.62 10.43
C ILE A 64 1.31 -0.06 11.67
N GLN A 65 2.38 -0.85 11.51
CA GLN A 65 3.07 -1.50 12.64
C GLN A 65 3.62 -0.49 13.63
N MET A 66 4.24 0.60 13.16
CA MET A 66 4.71 1.70 14.02
C MET A 66 3.56 2.35 14.78
N LEU A 67 2.45 2.68 14.11
CA LEU A 67 1.28 3.26 14.76
C LEU A 67 0.71 2.32 15.83
N MET A 68 0.59 1.02 15.53
CA MET A 68 0.14 0.01 16.48
C MET A 68 1.09 -0.15 17.66
N GLN A 69 2.40 -0.16 17.43
CA GLN A 69 3.40 -0.26 18.49
C GLN A 69 3.33 0.95 19.42
N ARG A 70 3.26 2.16 18.85
CA ARG A 70 3.11 3.41 19.60
C ARG A 70 1.82 3.42 20.42
N ALA A 71 0.74 2.86 19.88
CA ALA A 71 -0.52 2.71 20.61
C ALA A 71 -0.43 1.69 21.76
N LYS A 72 0.33 0.59 21.59
CA LYS A 72 0.56 -0.42 22.64
C LYS A 72 1.45 0.09 23.79
N GLU A 73 2.46 0.88 23.47
CA GLU A 73 3.42 1.42 24.45
C GLU A 73 2.91 2.67 25.17
N ALA A 74 1.89 3.32 24.64
CA ALA A 74 1.33 4.54 25.19
C ALA A 74 0.78 4.31 26.61
N LYS A 75 1.17 5.21 27.52
CA LYS A 75 0.72 5.19 28.93
C LYS A 75 -0.47 6.12 29.17
N SER A 76 -0.80 6.95 28.19
CA SER A 76 -1.88 7.93 28.26
C SER A 76 -2.59 8.09 26.93
N THR A 77 -3.85 8.53 26.98
CA THR A 77 -4.64 8.84 25.79
C THR A 77 -4.03 9.95 24.93
N ASP A 78 -3.30 10.87 25.56
CA ASP A 78 -2.61 11.97 24.86
C ASP A 78 -1.48 11.47 23.95
N GLU A 79 -0.72 10.46 24.39
CA GLU A 79 0.34 9.86 23.58
C GLU A 79 -0.21 9.15 22.34
N VAL A 80 -1.34 8.45 22.48
CA VAL A 80 -2.05 7.85 21.34
C VAL A 80 -2.54 8.94 20.40
N SER A 81 -3.13 10.02 20.93
CA SER A 81 -3.62 11.14 20.12
C SER A 81 -2.49 11.81 19.33
N ARG A 82 -1.29 11.96 19.92
CA ARG A 82 -0.10 12.46 19.19
C ARG A 82 0.32 11.51 18.08
N ALA A 83 0.42 10.22 18.35
CA ALA A 83 0.80 9.24 17.31
C ALA A 83 -0.17 9.25 16.12
N VAL A 84 -1.48 9.37 16.38
CA VAL A 84 -2.50 9.51 15.32
C VAL A 84 -2.34 10.83 14.57
N LYS A 85 -2.06 11.94 15.26
CA LYS A 85 -1.83 13.24 14.61
C LYS A 85 -0.59 13.21 13.71
N ASP A 86 0.52 12.66 14.20
CA ASP A 86 1.76 12.55 13.42
C ASP A 86 1.51 11.72 12.14
N PHE A 87 0.83 10.58 12.28
CA PHE A 87 0.47 9.73 11.14
C PHE A 87 -0.41 10.46 10.10
N LEU A 88 -1.37 11.28 10.54
CA LEU A 88 -2.20 12.08 9.64
C LEU A 88 -1.41 13.25 9.00
N LEU A 89 -0.46 13.84 9.73
CA LEU A 89 0.41 14.91 9.23
C LEU A 89 1.41 14.42 8.18
N ASP A 90 1.81 13.15 8.25
CA ASP A 90 2.60 12.48 7.21
C ASP A 90 1.79 12.21 5.92
N GLY A 91 0.50 12.56 5.90
CA GLY A 91 -0.37 12.46 4.74
C GLY A 91 -1.04 11.09 4.57
N TYR A 92 -0.94 10.21 5.57
CA TYR A 92 -1.53 8.88 5.50
C TYR A 92 -3.03 8.89 5.81
N SER A 93 -3.77 8.04 5.10
CA SER A 93 -5.22 7.91 5.30
C SER A 93 -5.57 7.08 6.54
N GLY A 94 -6.28 7.69 7.48
CA GLY A 94 -6.81 6.98 8.66
C GLY A 94 -7.80 5.86 8.32
N GLN A 95 -8.56 6.00 7.23
CA GLN A 95 -9.47 4.94 6.77
C GLN A 95 -8.68 3.72 6.27
N GLN A 96 -7.63 3.94 5.48
CA GLN A 96 -6.77 2.84 5.03
C GLN A 96 -6.08 2.17 6.21
N ALA A 97 -5.62 2.96 7.19
CA ALA A 97 -5.01 2.43 8.40
C ALA A 97 -5.96 1.50 9.17
N LEU A 98 -7.21 1.91 9.39
CA LEU A 98 -8.22 1.08 10.05
C LEU A 98 -8.54 -0.19 9.25
N SER A 99 -8.69 -0.08 7.93
CA SER A 99 -8.95 -1.25 7.08
C SER A 99 -7.80 -2.25 7.15
N ARG A 100 -6.55 -1.78 7.18
CA ARG A 100 -5.36 -2.64 7.28
C ARG A 100 -5.19 -3.25 8.65
N MET A 101 -5.58 -2.55 9.72
CA MET A 101 -5.54 -3.09 11.08
C MET A 101 -6.40 -4.36 11.24
N VAL A 102 -7.52 -4.47 10.51
CA VAL A 102 -8.34 -5.71 10.51
C VAL A 102 -7.54 -6.91 10.03
N ASP A 103 -6.71 -6.73 8.99
CA ASP A 103 -5.86 -7.79 8.42
C ASP A 103 -4.77 -8.25 9.41
N PHE A 104 -4.42 -7.46 10.44
CA PHE A 104 -3.41 -7.80 11.46
C PHE A 104 -4.00 -8.43 12.73
N VAL A 105 -5.31 -8.34 12.95
CA VAL A 105 -5.99 -8.86 14.14
C VAL A 105 -6.71 -10.19 13.85
N ALA A 106 -7.05 -10.44 12.59
CA ALA A 106 -7.62 -11.70 12.09
C ALA A 106 -6.55 -12.80 11.95
#